data_AF-A0A959B9B8-F1
#
_entry.id   AF-A0A959B9B8-F1
#
_cell.length_a   1.000
_cell.length_b   1.000
_cell.length_c   1.000
_cell.angle_alpha   90.00
_cell.angle_beta   90.00
_cell.angle_gamma   90.00
#
_symmetry.space_group_name_H-M   'P 1'
#
loop_
_entity.id
_entity.type
_entity.pdbx_description
1 polymer ?
#
loop_
_entity_poly.entity_id
_entity_poly.type
_entity_poly.pdbx_seq_one_letter_code
_entity_poly.pdbx_strand_id
1 'polypeptide(L)'
;IMFFAATLGIILGGPVALLTISYLAPGLVQANPDELWKGLSTIAGSWIGGGANQTAMKEIFKVSDNLFAAMIVVDVVVANIWMGFLLYGASISDKLDRVLKADNSAIEDLKHRVEDYQSSVARIPNLTETFVLLAVAFGGVALSHWGSDLILPIMERYKTALQAARLNSLLEGFFWLIVIATTLGLSLSLTRARALEGVGASRWGSVFIYVLVATIGMKMNLGEVLQNLGLFAIGIVWMMVHVVILLTTAKIIRAPFFFVAVGSQANVGGAASAPIVASAFSPALAPVGVLMAVLGYALGTYGAIICAFLMQAVAGGG
;
A
#
# COMPACT_ATOMS: atom_id res chain seq x y z
N ILE A 1 15.86 -1.06 0.87
CA ILE A 1 16.00 -2.09 1.95
C ILE A 1 14.68 -2.26 2.70
N MET A 2 14.15 -1.23 3.34
CA MET A 2 12.92 -1.34 4.14
C MET A 2 11.71 -1.92 3.39
N PHE A 3 11.52 -1.54 2.12
CA PHE A 3 10.48 -2.12 1.26
C PHE A 3 10.59 -3.65 1.14
N PHE A 4 11.79 -4.17 0.85
CA PHE A 4 12.00 -5.63 0.73
C PHE A 4 11.90 -6.34 2.08
N ALA A 5 12.30 -5.67 3.18
CA ALA A 5 12.08 -6.20 4.52
C ALA A 5 10.60 -6.30 4.87
N ALA A 6 9.77 -5.33 4.43
CA ALA A 6 8.31 -5.43 4.49
C ALA A 6 7.81 -6.63 3.69
N THR A 7 8.22 -6.78 2.44
CA THR A 7 7.83 -7.94 1.62
C THR A 7 8.20 -9.26 2.30
N LEU A 8 9.42 -9.38 2.83
CA LEU A 8 9.87 -10.56 3.57
C LEU A 8 9.04 -10.79 4.85
N GLY A 9 8.69 -9.70 5.55
CA GLY A 9 7.81 -9.72 6.72
C GLY A 9 6.46 -10.36 6.42
N ILE A 10 5.86 -10.04 5.27
CA ILE A 10 4.62 -10.67 4.83
C ILE A 10 4.84 -12.12 4.42
N ILE A 11 5.89 -12.44 3.65
CA ILE A 11 6.18 -13.80 3.19
C ILE A 11 6.37 -14.78 4.35
N LEU A 12 7.12 -14.36 5.38
CA LEU A 12 7.38 -15.20 6.55
C LEU A 12 6.24 -15.14 7.58
N GLY A 13 5.54 -14.01 7.66
CA GLY A 13 4.46 -13.81 8.61
C GLY A 13 3.28 -14.75 8.41
N GLY A 14 2.94 -15.10 7.16
CA GLY A 14 1.80 -15.96 6.86
C GLY A 14 1.93 -17.36 7.46
N PRO A 15 3.00 -18.12 7.14
CA PRO A 15 3.26 -19.43 7.72
C PRO A 15 3.37 -19.39 9.25
N VAL A 16 4.05 -18.38 9.80
CA VAL A 16 4.20 -18.22 11.25
C VAL A 16 2.85 -17.98 11.93
N ALA A 17 2.01 -17.11 11.37
CA ALA A 17 0.70 -16.80 11.92
C ALA A 17 -0.24 -18.00 11.86
N LEU A 18 -0.24 -18.71 10.73
CA LEU A 18 -1.02 -19.93 10.54
C LEU A 18 -0.61 -21.00 11.57
N LEU A 19 0.69 -21.27 11.72
CA LEU A 19 1.20 -22.21 12.74
C LEU A 19 0.82 -21.79 14.16
N THR A 20 0.97 -20.50 14.47
CA THR A 20 0.71 -19.96 15.81
C THR A 20 -0.75 -20.16 16.21
N ILE A 21 -1.69 -19.82 15.32
CA ILE A 21 -3.12 -19.98 15.60
C ILE A 21 -3.52 -21.45 15.62
N SER A 22 -3.01 -22.27 14.71
CA SER A 22 -3.30 -23.71 14.69
C SER A 22 -2.86 -24.40 15.98
N TYR A 23 -1.74 -23.99 16.59
CA TYR A 23 -1.25 -24.57 17.85
C TYR A 23 -1.92 -23.98 19.10
N LEU A 24 -2.06 -22.65 19.18
CA LEU A 24 -2.58 -21.97 20.37
C LEU A 24 -4.11 -21.99 20.47
N ALA A 25 -4.81 -22.08 19.33
CA ALA A 25 -6.26 -22.01 19.26
C ALA A 25 -6.85 -22.90 18.14
N PRO A 26 -6.65 -24.23 18.18
CA PRO A 26 -7.02 -25.16 17.10
C PRO A 26 -8.53 -25.17 16.74
N GLY A 27 -9.41 -24.69 17.63
CA GLY A 27 -10.85 -24.59 17.37
C GLY A 27 -11.33 -23.23 16.84
N LEU A 28 -10.43 -22.25 16.74
CA LEU A 28 -10.79 -20.88 16.37
C LEU A 28 -11.00 -20.72 14.85
N VAL A 29 -10.35 -21.57 14.05
CA VAL A 29 -10.46 -21.57 12.59
C VAL A 29 -11.03 -22.91 12.14
N GLN A 30 -12.34 -22.94 11.91
CA GLN A 30 -13.05 -24.12 11.41
C GLN A 30 -13.08 -24.14 9.88
N ALA A 31 -11.90 -24.08 9.26
CA ALA A 31 -11.75 -24.14 7.81
C ALA A 31 -10.96 -25.38 7.42
N ASN A 32 -11.27 -25.94 6.25
CA ASN A 32 -10.45 -26.99 5.65
C ASN A 32 -9.01 -26.43 5.48
N PRO A 33 -7.97 -27.12 5.99
CA PRO A 33 -6.59 -26.66 5.86
C PRO A 33 -6.19 -26.31 4.43
N ASP A 34 -6.65 -27.09 3.44
CA ASP A 34 -6.35 -26.85 2.03
C ASP A 34 -7.04 -25.60 1.47
N GLU A 35 -8.24 -25.28 1.93
CA GLU A 35 -8.92 -24.04 1.54
C GLU A 35 -8.31 -22.85 2.27
N LEU A 36 -7.92 -23.01 3.53
CA LEU A 36 -7.42 -21.93 4.38
C LEU A 36 -6.14 -21.31 3.81
N TRP A 37 -5.11 -22.10 3.50
CA TRP A 37 -3.85 -21.54 2.98
C TRP A 37 -4.05 -20.89 1.59
N LYS A 38 -4.96 -21.42 0.77
CA LYS A 38 -5.33 -20.83 -0.52
C LYS A 38 -6.03 -19.49 -0.33
N GLY A 39 -6.97 -19.40 0.61
CA GLY A 39 -7.60 -18.14 1.00
C GLY A 39 -6.56 -17.11 1.48
N LEU A 40 -5.72 -17.49 2.44
CA LEU A 40 -4.65 -16.64 2.99
C LEU A 40 -3.63 -16.19 1.92
N SER A 41 -3.44 -16.96 0.85
CA SER A 41 -2.60 -16.57 -0.28
C SER A 41 -3.09 -15.29 -0.97
N THR A 42 -4.40 -15.04 -0.96
CA THR A 42 -4.99 -13.82 -1.52
C THR A 42 -4.66 -12.60 -0.67
N ILE A 43 -4.67 -12.76 0.67
CA ILE A 43 -4.20 -11.73 1.61
C ILE A 43 -2.73 -11.43 1.36
N ALA A 44 -1.86 -12.44 1.20
CA ALA A 44 -0.46 -12.21 0.86
C ALA A 44 -0.30 -11.43 -0.47
N GLY A 45 -1.13 -11.75 -1.47
CA GLY A 45 -1.20 -10.99 -2.73
C GLY A 45 -1.49 -9.51 -2.50
N SER A 46 -2.52 -9.23 -1.70
CA SER A 46 -2.90 -7.86 -1.32
C SER A 46 -1.83 -7.15 -0.50
N TRP A 47 -1.21 -7.84 0.45
CA TRP A 47 -0.29 -7.22 1.38
C TRP A 47 1.13 -7.05 0.84
N ILE A 48 1.44 -7.56 -0.34
CA ILE A 48 2.72 -7.30 -1.01
C ILE A 48 2.51 -6.41 -2.23
N GLY A 49 1.39 -6.57 -2.94
CA GLY A 49 1.11 -5.86 -4.19
C GLY A 49 -0.35 -5.47 -4.39
N GLY A 50 -1.16 -5.30 -3.36
CA GLY A 50 -2.54 -4.81 -3.48
C GLY A 50 -3.51 -5.68 -4.29
N GLY A 51 -4.68 -5.10 -4.60
CA GLY A 51 -5.84 -5.83 -5.12
C GLY A 51 -5.62 -6.61 -6.43
N ALA A 52 -4.78 -6.09 -7.34
CA ALA A 52 -4.43 -6.79 -8.58
C ALA A 52 -3.78 -8.16 -8.30
N ASN A 53 -2.83 -8.15 -7.37
CA ASN A 53 -2.08 -9.33 -6.98
C ASN A 53 -2.96 -10.24 -6.10
N GLN A 54 -3.86 -9.69 -5.27
CA GLN A 54 -4.89 -10.46 -4.56
C GLN A 54 -5.80 -11.25 -5.52
N THR A 55 -6.31 -10.61 -6.58
CA THR A 55 -7.12 -11.27 -7.63
C THR A 55 -6.29 -12.31 -8.39
N ALA A 56 -5.02 -12.03 -8.69
CA ALA A 56 -4.14 -13.01 -9.32
C ALA A 56 -4.02 -14.31 -8.48
N MET A 57 -3.89 -14.18 -7.16
CA MET A 57 -3.78 -15.32 -6.26
C MET A 57 -5.08 -16.13 -6.20
N LYS A 58 -6.25 -15.47 -6.26
CA LYS A 58 -7.56 -16.14 -6.38
C LYS A 58 -7.59 -17.05 -7.60
N GLU A 59 -7.16 -16.55 -8.76
CA GLU A 59 -7.16 -17.31 -10.01
C GLU A 59 -6.14 -18.45 -10.00
N ILE A 60 -4.92 -18.20 -9.49
CA ILE A 60 -3.84 -19.21 -9.44
C ILE A 60 -4.22 -20.39 -8.56
N PHE A 61 -4.78 -20.13 -7.38
CA PHE A 61 -5.12 -21.17 -6.40
C PHE A 61 -6.58 -21.60 -6.42
N LYS A 62 -7.38 -21.06 -7.35
CA LYS A 62 -8.81 -21.34 -7.53
C LYS A 62 -9.61 -21.18 -6.23
N VAL A 63 -9.40 -20.04 -5.57
CA VAL A 63 -10.10 -19.69 -4.33
C VAL A 63 -11.58 -19.43 -4.64
N SER A 64 -12.48 -20.04 -3.87
CA SER A 64 -13.93 -19.85 -4.05
C SER A 64 -14.35 -18.41 -3.77
N ASP A 65 -15.43 -17.94 -4.42
CA ASP A 65 -15.89 -16.55 -4.26
C ASP A 65 -16.25 -16.20 -2.82
N ASN A 66 -16.90 -17.12 -2.10
CA ASN A 66 -17.26 -16.91 -0.70
C ASN A 66 -16.02 -16.76 0.19
N LEU A 67 -15.00 -17.61 -0.02
CA LEU A 67 -13.76 -17.52 0.74
C LEU A 67 -12.99 -16.25 0.37
N PHE A 68 -12.94 -15.91 -0.92
CA PHE A 68 -12.32 -14.68 -1.40
C PHE A 68 -12.95 -13.42 -0.79
N ALA A 69 -14.28 -13.37 -0.73
CA ALA A 69 -15.02 -12.27 -0.09
C ALA A 69 -14.63 -12.14 1.39
N ALA A 70 -14.57 -13.24 2.14
CA ALA A 70 -14.12 -13.22 3.53
C ALA A 70 -12.66 -12.71 3.68
N MET A 71 -11.77 -13.12 2.77
CA MET A 71 -10.37 -12.67 2.77
C MET A 71 -10.23 -11.17 2.48
N ILE A 72 -11.06 -10.61 1.59
CA ILE A 72 -11.10 -9.16 1.33
C ILE A 72 -11.46 -8.40 2.61
N VAL A 73 -12.40 -8.91 3.40
CA VAL A 73 -12.80 -8.24 4.64
C VAL A 73 -11.65 -8.23 5.67
N VAL A 74 -10.99 -9.38 5.86
CA VAL A 74 -9.83 -9.48 6.76
C VAL A 74 -8.72 -8.55 6.30
N ASP A 75 -8.41 -8.58 5.01
CA ASP A 75 -7.41 -7.72 4.38
C ASP A 75 -7.66 -6.22 4.67
N VAL A 76 -8.83 -5.71 4.28
CA VAL A 76 -9.18 -4.29 4.42
C VAL A 76 -9.13 -3.85 5.88
N VAL A 77 -9.69 -4.63 6.80
CA VAL A 77 -9.77 -4.25 8.21
C VAL A 77 -8.37 -4.27 8.85
N VAL A 78 -7.58 -5.34 8.67
CA VAL A 78 -6.25 -5.43 9.28
C VAL A 78 -5.31 -4.38 8.69
N ALA A 79 -5.34 -4.16 7.36
CA ALA A 79 -4.56 -3.12 6.71
C ALA A 79 -4.91 -1.71 7.20
N ASN A 80 -6.21 -1.42 7.42
CA ASN A 80 -6.67 -0.13 7.93
C ASN A 80 -6.28 0.08 9.40
N ILE A 81 -6.39 -0.94 10.26
CA ILE A 81 -5.90 -0.87 11.65
C ILE A 81 -4.41 -0.55 11.64
N TRP A 82 -3.63 -1.25 10.81
CA TRP A 82 -2.19 -1.00 10.69
C TRP A 82 -1.87 0.40 10.15
N MET A 83 -2.62 0.88 9.15
CA MET A 83 -2.50 2.24 8.65
C MET A 83 -2.72 3.27 9.77
N GLY A 84 -3.72 3.06 10.63
CA GLY A 84 -3.96 3.91 11.80
C GLY A 84 -2.73 4.01 12.72
N PHE A 85 -2.08 2.89 13.01
CA PHE A 85 -0.83 2.88 13.79
C PHE A 85 0.32 3.62 13.10
N LEU A 86 0.43 3.51 11.77
CA LEU A 86 1.47 4.23 11.02
C LEU A 86 1.23 5.73 10.93
N LEU A 87 -0.02 6.17 10.76
CA LEU A 87 -0.39 7.59 10.78
C LEU A 87 -0.14 8.19 12.16
N TYR A 88 -0.49 7.46 13.22
CA TYR A 88 -0.10 7.85 14.58
C TYR A 88 1.43 7.91 14.73
N GLY A 89 2.15 6.89 14.24
CA GLY A 89 3.61 6.85 14.25
C GLY A 89 4.26 8.03 13.52
N ALA A 90 3.68 8.51 12.42
CA ALA A 90 4.15 9.69 11.70
C ALA A 90 4.13 10.95 12.59
N SER A 91 3.07 11.11 13.41
CA SER A 91 2.94 12.24 14.35
C SER A 91 3.95 12.23 15.51
N ILE A 92 4.58 11.08 15.79
CA ILE A 92 5.61 10.91 16.82
C ILE A 92 6.94 10.42 16.23
N SER A 93 7.18 10.71 14.95
CA SER A 93 8.31 10.19 14.19
C SER A 93 9.67 10.50 14.81
N ASP A 94 9.88 11.71 15.34
CA ASP A 94 11.14 12.08 16.03
C ASP A 94 11.46 11.18 17.23
N LYS A 95 10.42 10.80 17.99
CA LYS A 95 10.58 9.90 19.15
C LYS A 95 10.94 8.49 18.67
N LEU A 96 10.29 8.02 17.61
CA LEU A 96 10.56 6.71 17.03
C LEU A 96 11.96 6.65 16.40
N ASP A 97 12.38 7.70 15.69
CA ASP A 97 13.71 7.82 15.10
C ASP A 97 14.80 7.78 16.18
N ARG A 98 14.57 8.44 17.33
CA ARG A 98 15.48 8.37 18.48
C ARG A 98 15.60 6.96 19.06
N VAL A 99 14.48 6.21 19.13
CA VAL A 99 14.47 4.80 19.57
C VAL A 99 15.19 3.89 18.57
N LEU A 100 15.01 4.14 17.27
CA LEU A 100 15.66 3.43 16.18
C LEU A 100 17.13 3.82 16.02
N LYS A 101 17.60 4.88 16.69
CA LYS A 101 18.92 5.52 16.48
C LYS A 101 19.13 5.86 15.00
N ALA A 102 18.06 6.32 14.35
CA ALA A 102 18.03 6.56 12.93
C ALA A 102 18.79 7.83 12.54
N ASP A 103 19.34 7.83 11.33
CA ASP A 103 19.82 9.05 10.67
C ASP A 103 18.73 9.53 9.71
N ASN A 104 18.04 10.61 10.07
CA ASN A 104 16.96 11.20 9.30
C ASN A 104 17.37 12.48 8.55
N SER A 105 18.67 12.82 8.52
CA SER A 105 19.20 14.04 7.88
C SER A 105 18.70 14.22 6.44
N ALA A 106 18.78 13.18 5.61
CA ALA A 106 18.34 13.25 4.21
C ALA A 106 16.83 13.52 4.04
N ILE A 107 16.00 13.03 4.96
CA ILE A 107 14.55 13.27 4.94
C ILE A 107 14.27 14.69 5.38
N GLU A 108 14.98 15.17 6.41
CA GLU A 108 14.81 16.52 6.94
C GLU A 108 15.31 17.57 5.94
N ASP A 109 16.45 17.34 5.30
CA ASP A 109 16.96 18.19 4.21
C ASP A 109 15.95 18.29 3.05
N LEU A 110 15.30 17.17 2.69
CA LEU A 110 14.29 17.17 1.63
C LEU A 110 13.04 17.95 2.07
N LYS A 111 12.56 17.75 3.30
CA LYS A 111 11.42 18.51 3.85
C LYS A 111 11.71 20.00 3.85
N HIS A 112 12.86 20.41 4.39
CA HIS A 112 13.26 21.82 4.42
C HIS A 112 13.37 22.43 3.03
N ARG A 113 14.00 21.75 2.05
CA ARG A 113 14.06 22.25 0.66
C ARG A 113 12.69 22.48 0.04
N VAL A 114 11.72 21.61 0.35
CA VAL A 114 10.35 21.75 -0.13
C VAL A 114 9.66 22.91 0.56
N GLU A 115 9.77 23.02 1.89
CA GLU A 115 9.16 24.09 2.69
C GLU A 115 9.72 25.47 2.33
N ASP A 116 11.04 25.58 2.14
CA ASP A 116 11.72 26.78 1.66
C ASP A 116 11.24 27.17 0.28
N TYR A 117 11.09 26.20 -0.63
CA TYR A 117 10.53 26.47 -1.95
C TYR A 117 9.08 26.95 -1.85
N GLN A 118 8.23 26.25 -1.09
CA GLN A 118 6.83 26.61 -0.88
C GLN A 118 6.68 28.03 -0.33
N SER A 119 7.43 28.37 0.71
CA SER A 119 7.42 29.71 1.31
C SER A 119 7.89 30.77 0.32
N SER A 120 8.88 30.47 -0.51
CA SER A 120 9.40 31.41 -1.53
C SER A 120 8.39 31.74 -2.65
N VAL A 121 7.44 30.86 -2.93
CA VAL A 121 6.44 31.03 -4.00
C VAL A 121 5.02 31.30 -3.48
N ALA A 122 4.79 31.19 -2.18
CA ALA A 122 3.48 31.31 -1.56
C ALA A 122 2.85 32.68 -1.82
N ARG A 123 1.58 32.66 -2.26
CA ARG A 123 0.77 33.87 -2.44
C ARG A 123 -0.70 33.61 -2.13
N ILE A 124 -1.47 34.67 -1.93
CA ILE A 124 -2.93 34.58 -1.82
C ILE A 124 -3.49 34.41 -3.24
N PRO A 125 -4.07 33.24 -3.57
CA PRO A 125 -4.56 33.00 -4.91
C PRO A 125 -5.86 33.75 -5.16
N ASN A 126 -6.03 34.27 -6.36
CA ASN A 126 -7.35 34.74 -6.81
C ASN A 126 -8.22 33.57 -7.32
N LEU A 127 -9.48 33.86 -7.64
CA LEU A 127 -10.44 32.86 -8.10
C LEU A 127 -9.95 32.16 -9.38
N THR A 128 -9.43 32.92 -10.35
CA THR A 128 -8.92 32.39 -11.62
C THR A 128 -7.75 31.44 -11.39
N GLU A 129 -6.77 31.80 -10.57
CA GLU A 129 -5.63 30.94 -10.25
C GLU A 129 -6.06 29.65 -9.56
N THR A 130 -7.07 29.72 -8.68
CA THR A 130 -7.64 28.55 -8.02
C THR A 130 -8.31 27.63 -9.04
N PHE A 131 -9.11 28.16 -9.97
CA PHE A 131 -9.71 27.36 -11.03
C PHE A 131 -8.68 26.80 -12.02
N VAL A 132 -7.60 27.52 -12.31
CA VAL A 132 -6.50 26.99 -13.13
C VAL A 132 -5.82 25.81 -12.42
N LEU A 133 -5.56 25.93 -11.12
CA LEU A 133 -5.03 24.81 -10.33
C LEU A 133 -5.96 23.59 -10.40
N LEU A 134 -7.26 23.78 -10.17
CA LEU A 134 -8.25 22.71 -10.25
C LEU A 134 -8.34 22.13 -11.67
N ALA A 135 -8.29 22.96 -12.71
CA ALA A 135 -8.31 22.51 -14.10
C ALA A 135 -7.09 21.65 -14.44
N VAL A 136 -5.90 22.01 -13.95
CA VAL A 136 -4.69 21.19 -14.11
C VAL A 136 -4.82 19.88 -13.33
N ALA A 137 -5.33 19.91 -12.09
CA ALA A 137 -5.50 18.71 -11.27
C ALA A 137 -6.53 17.73 -11.88
N PHE A 138 -7.76 18.19 -12.13
CA PHE A 138 -8.82 17.37 -12.73
C PHE A 138 -8.53 17.00 -14.18
N GLY A 139 -7.88 17.88 -14.94
CA GLY A 139 -7.39 17.59 -16.28
C GLY A 139 -6.35 16.48 -16.28
N GLY A 140 -5.40 16.50 -15.33
CA GLY A 140 -4.44 15.42 -15.12
C GLY A 140 -5.11 14.09 -14.78
N VAL A 141 -6.14 14.11 -13.92
CA VAL A 141 -6.95 12.91 -13.60
C VAL A 141 -7.67 12.39 -14.84
N ALA A 142 -8.33 13.26 -15.61
CA ALA A 142 -9.04 12.89 -16.83
C ALA A 142 -8.09 12.28 -17.89
N LEU A 143 -6.91 12.89 -18.08
CA LEU A 143 -5.87 12.35 -18.97
C LEU A 143 -5.34 11.00 -18.48
N SER A 144 -5.27 10.78 -17.16
CA SER A 144 -4.84 9.51 -16.58
C SER A 144 -5.85 8.40 -16.79
N HIS A 145 -7.16 8.69 -16.63
CA HIS A 145 -8.23 7.77 -16.99
C HIS A 145 -8.23 7.46 -18.49
N TRP A 146 -8.17 8.49 -19.33
CA TRP A 146 -8.12 8.30 -20.77
C TRP A 146 -6.90 7.48 -21.22
N GLY A 147 -5.72 7.76 -20.66
CA GLY A 147 -4.52 6.98 -20.93
C GLY A 147 -4.64 5.53 -20.46
N SER A 148 -5.23 5.28 -19.29
CA SER A 148 -5.53 3.93 -18.80
C SER A 148 -6.46 3.19 -19.76
N ASP A 149 -7.54 3.83 -20.21
CA ASP A 149 -8.52 3.23 -21.13
C ASP A 149 -7.93 2.93 -22.51
N LEU A 150 -6.88 3.65 -22.93
CA LEU A 150 -6.15 3.36 -24.16
C LEU A 150 -5.15 2.21 -23.98
N ILE A 151 -4.45 2.15 -22.84
CA ILE A 151 -3.41 1.15 -22.58
C ILE A 151 -4.01 -0.21 -22.24
N LEU A 152 -5.11 -0.25 -21.49
CA LEU A 152 -5.68 -1.50 -21.00
C LEU A 152 -6.05 -2.48 -22.13
N PRO A 153 -6.76 -2.09 -23.21
CA PRO A 153 -7.03 -2.97 -24.34
C PRO A 153 -5.77 -3.46 -25.06
N ILE A 154 -4.68 -2.69 -25.02
CA ILE A 154 -3.38 -3.11 -25.57
C ILE A 154 -2.79 -4.21 -24.70
N MET A 155 -2.81 -4.03 -23.37
CA MET A 155 -2.31 -5.03 -22.42
C MET A 155 -3.14 -6.32 -22.46
N GLU A 156 -4.46 -6.21 -22.66
CA GLU A 156 -5.34 -7.37 -22.81
C GLU A 156 -4.99 -8.26 -24.02
N ARG A 157 -4.44 -7.69 -25.11
CA ARG A 157 -3.93 -8.51 -26.24
C ARG A 157 -2.81 -9.44 -25.82
N TYR A 158 -2.07 -9.08 -24.77
CA TYR A 158 -0.99 -9.86 -24.20
C TYR A 158 -1.42 -10.58 -22.91
N LYS A 159 -2.72 -10.67 -22.61
CA LYS A 159 -3.24 -11.25 -21.35
C LYS A 159 -2.61 -12.59 -21.02
N THR A 160 -2.61 -13.54 -21.96
CA THR A 160 -2.03 -14.87 -21.75
C THR A 160 -0.54 -14.80 -21.39
N ALA A 161 0.23 -13.96 -22.07
CA ALA A 161 1.66 -13.78 -21.82
C ALA A 161 1.92 -13.09 -20.46
N LEU A 162 1.13 -12.06 -20.14
CA LEU A 162 1.23 -11.33 -18.87
C LEU A 162 0.85 -12.20 -17.67
N GLN A 163 -0.21 -13.01 -17.79
CA GLN A 163 -0.60 -13.98 -16.78
C GLN A 163 0.45 -15.09 -16.61
N ALA A 164 1.01 -15.58 -17.71
CA ALA A 164 2.12 -16.54 -17.68
C ALA A 164 3.34 -15.96 -16.96
N ALA A 165 3.66 -14.67 -17.21
CA ALA A 165 4.71 -13.92 -16.53
C ALA A 165 4.30 -13.37 -15.15
N ARG A 166 3.11 -13.71 -14.62
CA ARG A 166 2.62 -13.26 -13.30
C ARG A 166 2.52 -11.73 -13.13
N LEU A 167 2.47 -10.99 -14.23
CA LEU A 167 2.36 -9.52 -14.30
C LEU A 167 0.90 -9.06 -14.40
N ASN A 168 0.01 -9.64 -13.59
CA ASN A 168 -1.43 -9.34 -13.62
C ASN A 168 -1.74 -7.87 -13.33
N SER A 169 -0.88 -7.17 -12.59
CA SER A 169 -1.05 -5.74 -12.29
C SER A 169 -1.01 -4.86 -13.54
N LEU A 170 -0.42 -5.32 -14.64
CA LEU A 170 -0.46 -4.61 -15.93
C LEU A 170 -1.81 -4.72 -16.65
N LEU A 171 -2.67 -5.65 -16.21
CA LEU A 171 -4.04 -5.84 -16.70
C LEU A 171 -5.07 -5.05 -15.86
N GLU A 172 -4.62 -4.19 -14.95
CA GLU A 172 -5.48 -3.40 -14.08
C GLU A 172 -5.43 -1.92 -14.48
N GLY A 173 -6.59 -1.34 -14.81
CA GLY A 173 -6.67 0.08 -15.19
C GLY A 173 -6.17 1.01 -14.08
N PHE A 174 -6.44 0.67 -12.82
CA PHE A 174 -5.98 1.46 -11.68
C PHE A 174 -4.44 1.58 -11.62
N PHE A 175 -3.70 0.54 -12.01
CA PHE A 175 -2.24 0.60 -12.10
C PHE A 175 -1.79 1.69 -13.07
N TRP A 176 -2.35 1.69 -14.28
CA TRP A 176 -1.99 2.66 -15.33
C TRP A 176 -2.44 4.07 -14.99
N LEU A 177 -3.60 4.24 -14.37
CA LEU A 177 -4.07 5.52 -13.86
C LEU A 177 -3.02 6.15 -12.93
N ILE A 178 -2.53 5.38 -11.96
CA ILE A 178 -1.55 5.86 -10.98
C ILE A 178 -0.19 6.17 -11.64
N VAL A 179 0.29 5.30 -12.53
CA VAL A 179 1.54 5.50 -13.27
C VAL A 179 1.48 6.78 -14.13
N ILE A 180 0.39 6.97 -14.87
CA ILE A 180 0.20 8.15 -15.72
C ILE A 180 0.06 9.42 -14.88
N ALA A 181 -0.78 9.41 -13.84
CA ALA A 181 -0.99 10.57 -12.97
C ALA A 181 0.32 11.03 -12.32
N THR A 182 1.13 10.08 -11.85
CA THR A 182 2.45 10.37 -11.25
C THR A 182 3.43 10.90 -12.28
N THR A 183 3.45 10.30 -13.48
CA THR A 183 4.31 10.75 -14.57
C THR A 183 3.95 12.17 -15.02
N LEU A 184 2.65 12.47 -15.16
CA LEU A 184 2.16 13.81 -15.48
C LEU A 184 2.52 14.81 -14.38
N GLY A 185 2.25 14.48 -13.11
CA GLY A 185 2.60 15.35 -11.98
C GLY A 185 4.09 15.65 -11.90
N LEU A 186 4.94 14.63 -12.05
CA LEU A 186 6.39 14.78 -12.08
C LEU A 186 6.85 15.60 -13.28
N SER A 187 6.32 15.33 -14.47
CA SER A 187 6.66 16.08 -15.68
C SER A 187 6.27 17.55 -15.55
N LEU A 188 5.07 17.84 -15.05
CA LEU A 188 4.60 19.21 -14.80
C LEU A 188 5.47 19.93 -13.76
N SER A 189 5.99 19.22 -12.75
CA SER A 189 6.90 19.78 -11.75
C SER A 189 8.23 20.27 -12.33
N LEU A 190 8.62 19.77 -13.50
CA LEU A 190 9.81 20.23 -14.25
C LEU A 190 9.52 21.44 -15.16
N THR A 191 8.27 21.87 -15.24
CA THR A 191 7.83 23.00 -16.09
C THR A 191 7.45 24.21 -15.24
N ARG A 192 7.00 25.29 -15.92
CA ARG A 192 6.43 26.47 -15.26
C ARG A 192 5.20 26.16 -14.41
N ALA A 193 4.53 25.02 -14.63
CA ALA A 193 3.39 24.57 -13.82
C ALA A 193 3.77 24.33 -12.34
N ARG A 194 5.06 24.15 -12.01
CA ARG A 194 5.55 24.09 -10.62
C ARG A 194 5.16 25.34 -9.81
N ALA A 195 4.99 26.50 -10.45
CA ALA A 195 4.55 27.73 -9.79
C ALA A 195 3.13 27.65 -9.20
N LEU A 196 2.32 26.66 -9.60
CA LEU A 196 1.02 26.37 -8.99
C LEU A 196 1.14 25.92 -7.52
N GLU A 197 2.33 25.52 -7.09
CA GLU A 197 2.60 25.28 -5.67
C GLU A 197 2.34 26.55 -4.84
N GLY A 198 2.68 27.73 -5.37
CA GLY A 198 2.43 29.02 -4.73
C GLY A 198 0.95 29.40 -4.59
N VAL A 199 0.09 28.84 -5.46
CA VAL A 199 -1.38 28.93 -5.36
C VAL A 199 -1.89 27.99 -4.26
N GLY A 200 -1.21 26.85 -4.07
CA GLY A 200 -1.48 25.89 -3.01
C GLY A 200 -1.75 24.47 -3.50
N ALA A 201 -1.07 24.01 -4.55
CA ALA A 201 -1.24 22.67 -5.09
C ALA A 201 -1.13 21.57 -4.01
N SER A 202 -0.10 21.59 -3.17
CA SER A 202 0.03 20.64 -2.05
C SER A 202 -1.07 20.76 -0.99
N ARG A 203 -1.59 21.97 -0.72
CA ARG A 203 -2.70 22.19 0.22
C ARG A 203 -3.99 21.55 -0.31
N TRP A 204 -4.31 21.78 -1.58
CA TRP A 204 -5.45 21.14 -2.25
C TRP A 204 -5.28 19.63 -2.34
N GLY A 205 -4.08 19.14 -2.66
CA GLY A 205 -3.76 17.71 -2.61
C GLY A 205 -4.03 17.10 -1.23
N SER A 206 -3.66 17.81 -0.15
CA SER A 206 -3.93 17.38 1.23
C SER A 206 -5.42 17.28 1.55
N VAL A 207 -6.25 18.20 1.02
CA VAL A 207 -7.72 18.10 1.15
C VAL A 207 -8.23 16.80 0.52
N PHE A 208 -7.80 16.48 -0.71
CA PHE A 208 -8.20 15.23 -1.37
C PHE A 208 -7.67 13.99 -0.66
N ILE A 209 -6.47 14.05 -0.09
CA ILE A 209 -5.93 12.96 0.75
C ILE A 209 -6.81 12.74 1.99
N TYR A 210 -7.28 13.78 2.67
CA TYR A 210 -8.17 13.62 3.81
C TYR A 210 -9.56 13.10 3.43
N VAL A 211 -10.12 13.54 2.29
CA VAL A 211 -11.35 12.95 1.74
C VAL A 211 -11.15 11.46 1.45
N LEU A 212 -10.00 11.07 0.89
CA LEU A 212 -9.66 9.68 0.63
C LEU A 212 -9.55 8.87 1.92
N VAL A 213 -8.85 9.38 2.95
CA VAL A 213 -8.73 8.73 4.27
C VAL A 213 -10.12 8.49 4.88
N ALA A 214 -10.98 9.52 4.87
CA ALA A 214 -12.34 9.41 5.38
C ALA A 214 -13.15 8.35 4.61
N THR A 215 -13.02 8.33 3.28
CA THR A 215 -13.72 7.36 2.42
C THR A 215 -13.26 5.93 2.67
N ILE A 216 -11.95 5.71 2.87
CA ILE A 216 -11.41 4.39 3.23
C ILE A 216 -11.94 3.93 4.58
N GLY A 217 -11.94 4.82 5.59
CA GLY A 217 -12.47 4.51 6.92
C GLY A 217 -13.95 4.13 6.91
N MET A 218 -14.77 4.82 6.11
CA MET A 218 -16.21 4.53 5.99
C MET A 218 -16.54 3.18 5.34
N LYS A 219 -15.61 2.58 4.59
CA LYS A 219 -15.80 1.26 3.97
C LYS A 219 -15.62 0.09 4.96
N MET A 220 -15.14 0.35 6.17
CA MET A 220 -14.86 -0.69 7.15
C MET A 220 -16.15 -1.21 7.81
N ASN A 221 -16.46 -2.50 7.66
CA ASN A 221 -17.57 -3.15 8.36
C ASN A 221 -17.08 -3.92 9.59
N LEU A 222 -17.25 -3.34 10.79
CA LEU A 222 -16.84 -3.97 12.05
C LEU A 222 -17.65 -5.23 12.41
N GLY A 223 -18.87 -5.38 11.88
CA GLY A 223 -19.71 -6.55 12.14
C GLY A 223 -19.11 -7.84 11.57
N GLU A 224 -18.41 -7.75 10.44
CA GLU A 224 -17.74 -8.89 9.80
C GLU A 224 -16.57 -9.44 10.62
N VAL A 225 -15.95 -8.60 11.46
CA VAL A 225 -14.85 -9.01 12.36
C VAL A 225 -15.33 -10.06 13.34
N LEU A 226 -16.52 -9.85 13.92
CA LEU A 226 -17.12 -10.76 14.88
C LEU A 226 -17.55 -12.09 14.26
N GLN A 227 -17.85 -12.10 12.96
CA GLN A 227 -18.25 -13.30 12.23
C GLN A 227 -17.06 -14.18 11.82
N ASN A 228 -15.86 -13.59 11.71
CA ASN A 228 -14.65 -14.26 11.18
C ASN A 228 -13.46 -14.20 12.15
N LEU A 229 -13.71 -14.30 13.47
CA LEU A 229 -12.70 -14.08 14.52
C LEU A 229 -11.40 -14.86 14.32
N GLY A 230 -11.46 -16.11 13.84
CA GLY A 230 -10.25 -16.90 13.59
C GLY A 230 -9.38 -16.39 12.46
N LEU A 231 -9.98 -15.96 11.35
CA LEU A 231 -9.23 -15.39 10.23
C LEU A 231 -8.61 -14.04 10.63
N PHE A 232 -9.34 -13.26 11.43
CA PHE A 232 -8.82 -12.01 12.01
C PHE A 232 -7.66 -12.25 12.97
N ALA A 233 -7.72 -13.28 13.81
CA ALA A 233 -6.61 -13.64 14.69
C ALA A 233 -5.35 -14.00 13.89
N ILE A 234 -5.47 -14.78 12.81
CA ILE A 234 -4.36 -15.05 11.88
C ILE A 234 -3.83 -13.73 11.30
N GLY A 235 -4.72 -12.87 10.77
CA GLY A 235 -4.33 -11.61 10.17
C GLY A 235 -3.57 -10.68 11.14
N ILE A 236 -4.02 -10.59 12.39
CA ILE A 236 -3.36 -9.78 13.43
C ILE A 236 -1.98 -10.35 13.76
N VAL A 237 -1.86 -11.66 14.02
CA VAL A 237 -0.56 -12.30 14.31
C VAL A 237 0.39 -12.13 13.13
N TRP A 238 -0.10 -12.27 11.90
CA TRP A 238 0.67 -12.06 10.68
C TRP A 238 1.21 -10.63 10.61
N MET A 239 0.34 -9.64 10.83
CA MET A 239 0.76 -8.24 10.86
C MET A 239 1.79 -7.97 11.96
N MET A 240 1.64 -8.59 13.13
CA MET A 240 2.63 -8.45 14.22
C MET A 240 4.01 -8.98 13.82
N VAL A 241 4.09 -10.15 13.17
CA VAL A 241 5.35 -10.70 12.67
C VAL A 241 5.99 -9.77 11.64
N HIS A 242 5.18 -9.25 10.72
CA HIS A 242 5.62 -8.26 9.72
C HIS A 242 6.22 -7.00 10.38
N VAL A 243 5.53 -6.44 11.37
CA VAL A 243 5.99 -5.26 12.12
C VAL A 243 7.27 -5.54 12.88
N VAL A 244 7.39 -6.71 13.53
CA VAL A 244 8.60 -7.09 14.26
C VAL A 244 9.81 -7.18 13.31
N ILE A 245 9.65 -7.82 12.15
CA ILE A 245 10.72 -7.94 11.14
C ILE A 245 11.12 -6.55 10.63
N LEU A 246 10.15 -5.68 10.36
CA LEU A 246 10.39 -4.32 9.89
C LEU A 246 11.14 -3.48 10.92
N LEU A 247 10.65 -3.41 12.16
CA LEU A 247 11.28 -2.61 13.22
C LEU A 247 12.68 -3.14 13.57
N THR A 248 12.87 -4.45 13.55
CA THR A 248 14.18 -5.09 13.73
C THR A 248 15.13 -4.67 12.61
N THR A 249 14.69 -4.77 11.36
CA THR A 249 15.49 -4.35 10.21
C THR A 249 15.85 -2.87 10.30
N ALA A 250 14.87 -2.01 10.57
CA ALA A 250 15.06 -0.57 10.70
C ALA A 250 16.11 -0.23 11.77
N LYS A 251 16.08 -0.93 12.91
CA LYS A 251 17.06 -0.75 13.98
C LYS A 251 18.46 -1.22 13.59
N ILE A 252 18.57 -2.32 12.83
CA ILE A 252 19.87 -2.84 12.34
C ILE A 252 20.52 -1.83 11.39
N ILE A 253 19.77 -1.32 10.42
CA ILE A 253 20.31 -0.40 9.40
C ILE A 253 20.19 1.08 9.80
N ARG A 254 19.68 1.38 10.99
CA ARG A 254 19.41 2.74 11.49
C ARG A 254 18.55 3.57 10.53
N ALA A 255 17.51 2.94 9.96
CA ALA A 255 16.60 3.62 9.04
C ALA A 255 15.56 4.47 9.80
N PRO A 256 15.27 5.69 9.29
CA PRO A 256 14.14 6.49 9.75
C PRO A 256 12.82 5.75 9.69
N PHE A 257 11.93 6.06 10.64
CA PHE A 257 10.57 5.55 10.71
C PHE A 257 9.77 5.88 9.44
N PHE A 258 10.09 6.98 8.75
CA PHE A 258 9.55 7.29 7.42
C PHE A 258 9.65 6.10 6.46
N PHE A 259 10.82 5.47 6.34
CA PHE A 259 11.00 4.33 5.43
C PHE A 259 10.30 3.06 5.91
N VAL A 260 10.14 2.91 7.23
CA VAL A 260 9.33 1.82 7.82
C VAL A 260 7.87 2.01 7.40
N ALA A 261 7.32 3.19 7.61
CA ALA A 261 5.92 3.48 7.38
C ALA A 261 5.56 3.41 5.88
N VAL A 262 6.31 4.10 5.03
CA VAL A 262 6.07 4.12 3.58
C VAL A 262 6.37 2.76 2.96
N GLY A 263 7.48 2.12 3.35
CA GLY A 263 7.84 0.79 2.86
C GLY A 263 6.82 -0.28 3.25
N SER A 264 6.30 -0.22 4.48
CA SER A 264 5.23 -1.12 4.93
C SER A 264 3.93 -0.88 4.19
N GLN A 265 3.52 0.37 3.99
CA GLN A 265 2.22 0.66 3.36
C GLN A 265 2.22 0.45 1.87
N ALA A 266 3.37 0.63 1.21
CA ALA A 266 3.53 0.24 -0.19
C ALA A 266 3.30 -1.27 -0.41
N ASN A 267 3.58 -2.09 0.61
CA ASN A 267 3.25 -3.51 0.61
C ASN A 267 1.77 -3.71 1.03
N VAL A 268 1.43 -3.39 2.29
CA VAL A 268 0.15 -3.78 2.92
C VAL A 268 -1.06 -3.03 2.36
N GLY A 269 -0.87 -1.77 1.97
CA GLY A 269 -1.95 -0.86 1.58
C GLY A 269 -1.98 -0.49 0.10
N GLY A 270 -0.95 -0.90 -0.66
CA GLY A 270 -0.84 -0.66 -2.10
C GLY A 270 -0.85 0.82 -2.51
N ALA A 271 -1.21 1.08 -3.77
CA ALA A 271 -1.09 2.41 -4.36
C ALA A 271 -2.12 3.43 -3.85
N ALA A 272 -3.17 2.98 -3.17
CA ALA A 272 -4.18 3.88 -2.61
C ALA A 272 -3.72 4.52 -1.30
N SER A 273 -3.13 3.75 -0.36
CA SER A 273 -2.82 4.26 0.99
C SER A 273 -1.34 4.54 1.26
N ALA A 274 -0.40 3.97 0.50
CA ALA A 274 1.02 4.32 0.64
C ALA A 274 1.31 5.82 0.47
N PRO A 275 0.69 6.54 -0.49
CA PRO A 275 0.87 7.99 -0.62
C PRO A 275 0.30 8.75 0.58
N ILE A 276 -0.80 8.27 1.15
CA ILE A 276 -1.45 8.87 2.33
C ILE A 276 -0.47 8.85 3.52
N VAL A 277 0.12 7.69 3.80
CA VAL A 277 1.08 7.54 4.90
C VAL A 277 2.34 8.35 4.65
N ALA A 278 2.83 8.43 3.40
CA ALA A 278 3.95 9.30 3.08
C ALA A 278 3.62 10.78 3.30
N SER A 279 2.42 11.22 2.88
CA SER A 279 1.95 12.60 3.06
C SER A 279 1.76 13.00 4.51
N ALA A 280 1.53 12.05 5.41
CA ALA A 280 1.46 12.31 6.85
C ALA A 280 2.81 12.78 7.44
N PHE A 281 3.94 12.48 6.78
CA PHE A 281 5.25 13.04 7.14
C PHE A 281 5.51 14.39 6.47
N SER A 282 5.10 14.52 5.20
CA SER A 282 5.06 15.78 4.46
C SER A 282 4.29 15.56 3.16
N PRO A 283 3.37 16.46 2.74
CA PRO A 283 2.63 16.32 1.49
C PRO A 283 3.52 16.07 0.26
N ALA A 284 4.75 16.61 0.24
CA ALA A 284 5.69 16.42 -0.86
C ALA A 284 6.28 15.01 -0.97
N LEU A 285 6.10 14.17 0.04
CA LEU A 285 6.56 12.78 0.05
C LEU A 285 5.53 11.81 -0.56
N ALA A 286 4.31 12.27 -0.89
CA ALA A 286 3.27 11.45 -1.53
C ALA A 286 3.78 10.67 -2.77
N PRO A 287 4.53 11.30 -3.69
CA PRO A 287 5.05 10.61 -4.88
C PRO A 287 5.97 9.43 -4.54
N VAL A 288 6.73 9.52 -3.45
CA VAL A 288 7.57 8.41 -2.98
C VAL A 288 6.72 7.21 -2.61
N GLY A 289 5.60 7.43 -1.89
CA GLY A 289 4.64 6.38 -1.57
C GLY A 289 4.05 5.74 -2.82
N VAL A 290 3.70 6.53 -3.84
CA VAL A 290 3.18 6.02 -5.12
C VAL A 290 4.21 5.13 -5.82
N LEU A 291 5.44 5.60 -5.98
CA LEU A 291 6.49 4.84 -6.66
C LEU A 291 6.83 3.53 -5.95
N MET A 292 6.84 3.54 -4.61
CA MET A 292 7.04 2.32 -3.82
C MET A 292 5.87 1.33 -4.00
N ALA A 293 4.64 1.82 -4.09
CA ALA A 293 3.49 0.94 -4.33
C ALA A 293 3.49 0.32 -5.74
N VAL A 294 3.95 1.05 -6.76
CA VAL A 294 4.14 0.49 -8.11
C VAL A 294 5.16 -0.66 -8.09
N LEU A 295 6.22 -0.55 -7.29
CA LEU A 295 7.16 -1.65 -7.07
C LEU A 295 6.48 -2.86 -6.38
N GLY A 296 5.60 -2.61 -5.42
CA GLY A 296 4.73 -3.62 -4.80
C GLY A 296 3.90 -4.39 -5.82
N TYR A 297 3.23 -3.68 -6.73
CA TYR A 297 2.46 -4.30 -7.80
C TYR A 297 3.30 -5.27 -8.65
N ALA A 298 4.53 -4.88 -9.00
CA ALA A 298 5.40 -5.71 -9.83
C ALA A 298 5.85 -7.00 -9.12
N LEU A 299 6.09 -6.96 -7.80
CA LEU A 299 6.66 -8.07 -7.04
C LEU A 299 5.61 -8.90 -6.29
N GLY A 300 4.39 -8.37 -6.12
CA GLY A 300 3.34 -8.93 -5.28
C GLY A 300 3.00 -10.39 -5.54
N THR A 301 2.75 -10.74 -6.81
CA THR A 301 2.33 -12.10 -7.18
C THR A 301 3.41 -13.12 -6.84
N TYR A 302 4.67 -12.78 -7.09
CA TYR A 302 5.80 -13.66 -6.82
C TYR A 302 5.99 -13.89 -5.33
N GLY A 303 6.00 -12.82 -4.53
CA GLY A 303 6.11 -12.92 -3.08
C GLY A 303 4.93 -13.71 -2.48
N ALA A 304 3.72 -13.46 -2.97
CA ALA A 304 2.53 -14.13 -2.49
C ALA A 304 2.52 -15.63 -2.82
N ILE A 305 3.02 -16.05 -4.00
CA ILE A 305 3.19 -17.47 -4.34
C ILE A 305 4.18 -18.15 -3.38
N ILE A 306 5.31 -17.50 -3.07
CA ILE A 306 6.28 -18.04 -2.11
C ILE A 306 5.61 -18.20 -0.74
N CYS A 307 4.91 -17.17 -0.26
CA CYS A 307 4.15 -17.23 0.98
C CYS A 307 3.12 -18.36 0.98
N ALA A 308 2.40 -18.54 -0.13
CA ALA A 308 1.38 -19.58 -0.28
C ALA A 308 1.96 -20.99 -0.14
N PHE A 309 3.08 -21.27 -0.81
CA PHE A 309 3.74 -22.57 -0.70
C PHE A 309 4.30 -22.82 0.71
N LEU A 310 4.82 -21.79 1.37
CA LEU A 310 5.24 -21.92 2.77
C LEU A 310 4.05 -22.20 3.70
N MET A 311 2.91 -21.55 3.48
CA MET A 311 1.68 -21.80 4.23
C MET A 311 1.12 -23.20 3.96
N GLN A 312 1.15 -23.67 2.71
CA GLN A 312 0.76 -25.02 2.34
C GLN A 312 1.60 -26.07 3.05
N ALA A 313 2.92 -25.87 3.11
CA ALA A 313 3.85 -26.80 3.76
C ALA A 313 3.54 -26.96 5.27
N VAL A 314 3.17 -25.87 5.94
CA VAL A 314 2.81 -25.91 7.37
C VAL A 314 1.36 -26.35 7.62
N ALA A 315 0.47 -26.17 6.65
CA ALA A 315 -0.93 -26.61 6.73
C ALA A 315 -1.09 -28.13 6.49
N GLY A 316 -0.26 -28.71 5.61
CA GLY A 316 -0.32 -30.14 5.25
C GLY A 316 0.65 -31.05 6.02
N GLY A 317 1.47 -30.48 6.90
CA GLY A 317 2.48 -31.21 7.69
C GLY A 317 2.05 -31.59 9.12
N GLY A 318 0.75 -31.56 9.42
CA GLY A 318 0.16 -31.93 10.72
C GLY A 318 -0.60 -33.25 10.68
#